data_AF-A0A3R6PTT9-F1
#
_entry.id   AF-A0A3R6PTT9-F1
#
_cell.length_a   1.000
_cell.length_b   1.000
_cell.length_c   1.000
_cell.angle_alpha   90.00
_cell.angle_beta   90.00
_cell.angle_gamma   90.00
#
_symmetry.space_group_name_H-M   'P 1'
#
loop_
_entity.id
_entity.type
_entity.pdbx_description
1 polymer ?
#
loop_
_entity_poly.entity_id
_entity_poly.type
_entity_poly.pdbx_seq_one_letter_code
_entity_poly.pdbx_strand_id
1 'polypeptide(L)' 'MVDIMSNYQKRKKEVQNEAIEWQQDFGNQDYSYSDLVYYGNYFAKLGRRYGLLKEFKANGIC' A
#
# COMPACT_ATOMS: atom_id res chain seq x y z
N MET A 1 13.95 17.10 -20.79
CA MET A 1 12.54 16.63 -20.82
C MET A 1 12.10 16.46 -19.39
N VAL A 2 11.10 17.21 -18.92
CA VAL A 2 10.46 16.96 -17.63
C VAL A 2 9.45 15.86 -17.86
N ASP A 3 9.63 14.70 -17.25
CA ASP A 3 8.68 13.60 -17.34
C ASP A 3 7.41 14.00 -16.57
N ILE A 4 6.35 14.40 -17.29
CA ILE A 4 5.07 14.73 -16.66
C ILE A 4 4.38 13.40 -16.35
N MET A 5 4.67 12.87 -15.15
CA MET A 5 3.95 11.72 -14.62
C MET A 5 2.45 12.01 -14.56
N SER A 6 1.64 11.09 -15.09
CA SER A 6 0.19 11.20 -14.98
C SER A 6 -0.26 11.12 -13.51
N ASN A 7 -1.42 11.71 -13.20
CA ASN A 7 -2.02 11.61 -11.87
C ASN A 7 -2.18 10.16 -11.39
N TYR A 8 -2.43 9.22 -12.31
CA TYR A 8 -2.47 7.79 -12.00
C TYR A 8 -1.11 7.26 -11.54
N GLN A 9 -0.03 7.56 -12.27
CA GLN A 9 1.31 7.11 -11.90
C GLN A 9 1.81 7.76 -10.61
N LYS A 10 1.49 9.05 -10.42
CA LYS A 10 1.76 9.75 -9.17
C LYS A 10 1.06 9.04 -8.01
N ARG A 11 -0.24 8.77 -8.13
CA ARG A 11 -1.00 8.12 -7.06
C ARG A 11 -0.58 6.66 -6.84
N LYS A 12 -0.21 5.93 -7.90
CA LYS A 12 0.37 4.59 -7.77
C LYS A 12 1.64 4.62 -6.91
N LYS A 13 2.54 5.58 -7.15
CA LYS A 13 3.77 5.74 -6.37
C LYS A 13 3.49 6.13 -4.92
N GLU A 14 2.55 7.03 -4.68
CA GLU A 14 2.12 7.39 -3.31
C GLU A 14 1.58 6.16 -2.56
N VAL A 15 0.71 5.37 -3.19
CA VAL A 15 0.16 4.14 -2.60
C VAL A 15 1.26 3.11 -2.29
N GLN A 16 2.28 3.01 -3.15
CA GLN A 16 3.43 2.15 -2.90
C GLN A 16 4.23 2.64 -1.69
N ASN A 17 4.47 3.96 -1.57
CA ASN A 17 5.14 4.55 -0.41
C ASN A 17 4.34 4.37 0.88
N GLU A 18 3.02 4.58 0.86
CA GLU A 18 2.14 4.33 2.02
C GLU A 18 2.26 2.89 2.52
N ALA A 19 2.36 1.91 1.61
CA ALA A 19 2.53 0.50 1.96
C ALA A 19 3.91 0.21 2.58
N ILE A 20 4.97 0.85 2.07
CA ILE A 20 6.32 0.74 2.63
C ILE A 20 6.40 1.37 4.02
N GLU A 21 5.85 2.57 4.19
CA GLU A 21 5.81 3.27 5.48
C GLU A 21 5.02 2.46 6.52
N TRP A 22 3.85 1.95 6.14
CA TRP A 22 3.07 1.07 7.02
C TRP A 22 3.84 -0.19 7.41
N GLN A 23 4.53 -0.83 6.47
CA GLN A 23 5.33 -2.02 6.77
C GLN A 23 6.53 -1.73 7.68
N GLN A 24 7.21 -0.59 7.48
CA GLN A 24 8.35 -0.17 8.29
C GLN A 24 7.94 0.13 9.73
N ASP A 25 6.75 0.69 9.93
CA ASP A 25 6.25 1.04 11.25
C ASP A 25 5.44 -0.08 11.92
N PHE A 26 5.15 -1.17 11.20
CA PHE A 26 4.26 -2.24 11.67
C PHE A 26 4.63 -2.79 13.05
N GLY A 27 5.93 -3.01 13.30
CA GLY A 27 6.43 -3.54 14.57
C GLY A 27 6.40 -2.57 15.75
N ASN A 28 6.17 -1.28 15.49
CA ASN A 28 6.10 -0.23 16.50
C ASN A 28 4.65 0.07 16.93
N GLN A 29 3.67 -0.61 16.32
CA GLN A 29 2.24 -0.35 16.53
C GLN A 29 1.58 -1.51 17.28
N ASP A 30 0.67 -1.18 18.20
CA ASP A 30 -0.15 -2.17 18.93
C ASP A 30 -1.44 -2.47 18.17
N TYR A 31 -1.33 -3.14 17.02
CA TYR A 31 -2.49 -3.45 16.20
C TYR A 31 -3.40 -4.51 16.82
N SER A 32 -4.68 -4.17 16.95
CA SER A 32 -5.72 -5.17 17.19
C SER A 32 -5.94 -6.04 15.95
N TYR A 33 -6.58 -7.20 16.12
CA TYR A 33 -6.98 -8.02 14.98
C TYR A 33 -7.86 -7.25 13.98
N SER A 34 -8.77 -6.39 14.47
CA SER A 34 -9.60 -5.52 13.62
C SER A 34 -8.79 -4.53 12.79
N ASP A 35 -7.70 -4.00 13.35
CA ASP A 35 -6.81 -3.08 12.61
C ASP A 35 -6.10 -3.81 11.48
N LEU A 36 -5.62 -5.03 11.73
CA LEU A 36 -4.99 -5.85 10.69
C LEU A 36 -5.96 -6.15 9.53
N VAL A 37 -7.21 -6.49 9.85
CA VAL A 37 -8.26 -6.69 8.84
C VAL A 37 -8.56 -5.40 8.08
N TYR A 38 -8.59 -4.26 8.77
CA TYR A 38 -8.78 -2.96 8.13
C TYR A 38 -7.66 -2.63 7.14
N TYR A 39 -6.39 -2.73 7.55
CA TYR A 39 -5.25 -2.43 6.70
C TYR A 39 -5.13 -3.42 5.53
N GLY A 40 -5.37 -4.72 5.77
CA GLY A 40 -5.42 -5.71 4.70
C GLY A 40 -6.46 -5.37 3.63
N ASN A 41 -7.67 -4.98 4.05
CA ASN A 41 -8.72 -4.55 3.11
C ASN A 41 -8.38 -3.22 2.39
N TYR A 42 -7.79 -2.27 3.11
CA TYR A 42 -7.33 -0.99 2.57
C TYR A 42 -6.31 -1.19 1.44
N PHE A 43 -5.24 -1.93 1.71
CA PHE A 43 -4.19 -2.19 0.72
C PHE A 43 -4.66 -3.12 -0.40
N ALA A 44 -5.55 -4.10 -0.13
CA ALA A 44 -6.12 -4.92 -1.20
C ALA A 44 -6.94 -4.08 -2.20
N LYS A 45 -7.70 -3.10 -1.71
CA LYS A 45 -8.49 -2.18 -2.56
C LYS A 45 -7.59 -1.30 -3.40
N LEU A 46 -6.56 -0.71 -2.80
CA LEU A 46 -5.56 0.11 -3.51
C LEU A 46 -4.74 -0.72 -4.50
N GLY A 47 -4.32 -1.92 -4.11
CA GLY A 47 -3.57 -2.85 -4.93
C GLY A 47 -4.32 -3.26 -6.18
N ARG A 48 -5.64 -3.50 -6.09
CA ARG A 48 -6.49 -3.74 -7.26
C ARG A 48 -6.58 -2.51 -8.17
N ARG A 49 -6.74 -1.31 -7.58
CA ARG A 49 -6.92 -0.07 -8.34
C ARG A 49 -5.67 0.37 -9.10
N TYR A 50 -4.48 0.16 -8.53
CA TYR A 50 -3.21 0.66 -9.07
C TYR A 50 -2.28 -0.43 -9.64
N GLY A 51 -2.75 -1.68 -9.69
CA GLY A 51 -1.98 -2.82 -10.21
C GLY A 51 -0.82 -3.23 -9.30
N LEU A 52 -0.97 -3.08 -7.98
CA LEU A 52 0.04 -3.41 -6.95
C LEU A 52 -0.32 -4.66 -6.14
N LEU A 53 -1.48 -5.30 -6.39
CA LEU A 53 -1.97 -6.41 -5.56
C LEU A 53 -0.97 -7.57 -5.44
N LYS A 54 -0.28 -7.93 -6.53
CA LYS A 54 0.73 -9.01 -6.51
C LYS A 54 1.93 -8.64 -5.63
N GLU A 55 2.38 -7.39 -5.72
CA GLU A 55 3.48 -6.86 -4.92
C GLU A 55 3.11 -6.82 -3.43
N PHE A 56 1.93 -6.31 -3.09
CA PHE A 56 1.47 -6.26 -1.71
C PHE A 56 1.34 -7.66 -1.08
N LYS A 57 0.82 -8.63 -1.83
CA LYS A 57 0.77 -10.04 -1.40
C LYS A 57 2.15 -10.64 -1.16
N ALA A 58 3.10 -10.38 -2.06
CA ALA A 58 4.47 -10.86 -1.93
C ALA A 58 5.18 -10.29 -0.70
N ASN A 59 4.77 -9.12 -0.23
CA ASN A 59 5.32 -8.43 0.95
C ASN A 59 4.50 -8.64 2.24
N GLY A 60 3.46 -9.50 2.22
CA GLY A 60 2.66 -9.79 3.42
C GLY A 60 1.76 -8.64 3.88
N ILE A 61 1.38 -7.73 2.99
CA ILE A 61 0.58 -6.53 3.32
C ILE A 61 -0.93 -6.81 3.24
N CYS A 62 -1.38 -7.60 2.27
CA CYS A 62 -2.79 -7.99 2.09
C CYS A 62 -2.96 -9.29 1.30
#